data_AF-A0A0F8Y972-F1
#
_entry.id   AF-A0A0F8Y972-F1
#
_cell.length_a   1.000
_cell.length_b   1.000
_cell.length_c   1.000
_cell.angle_alpha   90.00
_cell.angle_beta   90.00
_cell.angle_gamma   90.00
#
_symmetry.space_group_name_H-M   'P 1'
#
loop_
_entity.id
_entity.type
_entity.pdbx_description
1 polymer ?
#
loop_
_entity_poly.entity_id
_entity_poly.type
_entity_poly.pdbx_seq_one_letter_code
_entity_poly.pdbx_strand_id
1 'polypeptide(L)' 'MDYWKNIPSGEDPPIILNAVIEVISGSRDKYEYKHEWEAFVLDRIIPSSVIFPVEYGFIPQTWSDD' A
#
# COMPACT_ATOMS: atom_id res chain seq x y z
N MET A 1 -8.70 1.97 12.40
CA MET A 1 -7.60 2.95 12.46
C MET A 1 -7.28 3.23 11.03
N ASP A 2 -7.66 4.41 10.56
CA ASP A 2 -7.45 4.81 9.17
C ASP A 2 -5.94 4.97 8.90
N TYR A 3 -5.35 4.02 8.18
CA TYR A 3 -3.91 3.99 7.88
C TYR A 3 -3.51 5.08 6.88
N TRP A 4 -4.47 5.62 6.12
CA TRP A 4 -4.21 6.69 5.17
C TRP A 4 -4.27 8.07 5.82
N LYS A 5 -5.26 8.30 6.70
CA LYS A 5 -5.42 9.60 7.36
C LYS A 5 -4.57 9.77 8.61
N ASN A 6 -4.43 8.74 9.44
CA ASN A 6 -3.85 8.89 10.79
C ASN A 6 -2.34 8.71 10.86
N ILE A 7 -1.69 8.26 9.78
CA ILE A 7 -0.23 8.11 9.71
C ILE A 7 0.33 9.31 8.95
N PRO A 8 1.37 10.00 9.46
CA PRO A 8 2.01 11.10 8.71
C PRO A 8 2.71 10.56 7.46
N SER A 9 2.79 11.35 6.39
CA SER A 9 3.44 10.95 5.13
C SER A 9 4.94 10.62 5.28
N GLY A 10 5.61 11.14 6.31
CA GLY A 10 7.04 10.91 6.54
C GLY A 10 7.60 11.85 7.60
N GLU A 11 8.85 11.62 8.00
CA GLU A 11 9.60 12.51 8.90
C GLU A 11 10.10 13.77 8.18
N ASP A 12 10.44 13.66 6.89
CA ASP A 12 10.92 14.77 6.06
C ASP A 12 10.47 14.62 4.58
N PRO A 13 9.17 14.78 4.27
CA PRO A 13 8.69 14.66 2.90
C PRO A 13 9.25 15.78 1.98
N PRO A 14 9.71 15.47 0.74
CA PRO A 14 9.62 14.17 0.06
C PRO A 14 10.86 13.26 0.20
N ILE A 15 11.81 13.57 1.09
CA ILE A 15 13.12 12.89 1.17
C ILE A 15 13.02 11.63 2.04
N ILE A 16 12.35 11.71 3.19
CA ILE A 16 12.12 10.60 4.12
C ILE A 16 10.62 10.41 4.31
N LEU A 17 10.09 9.29 3.81
CA LEU A 17 8.67 8.98 3.73
C LEU A 17 8.32 7.73 4.55
N ASN A 18 7.11 7.70 5.08
CA ASN A 18 6.48 6.49 5.60
C ASN A 18 5.78 5.75 4.45
N ALA A 19 5.88 4.42 4.46
CA ALA A 19 5.16 3.56 3.53
C ALA A 19 4.28 2.60 4.33
N VAL A 20 3.01 2.52 3.97
CA VAL A 20 2.09 1.48 4.45
C VAL A 20 2.12 0.34 3.46
N ILE A 21 2.64 -0.81 3.88
CA ILE A 21 2.83 -1.97 3.02
C ILE A 21 1.52 -2.73 2.86
N GLU A 22 1.08 -2.90 1.62
CA GLU A 22 -0.10 -3.67 1.24
C GLU A 22 0.29 -5.10 0.86
N VAL A 23 1.40 -5.25 0.13
CA VAL A 23 1.85 -6.55 -0.39
C VAL A 23 3.32 -6.76 -0.05
N ILE A 24 3.60 -7.88 0.62
CA ILE A 24 4.96 -8.28 0.95
C ILE A 24 5.72 -8.77 -0.27
N SER A 25 7.03 -8.54 -0.30
CA SER A 25 7.89 -9.08 -1.35
C SER A 25 7.76 -10.60 -1.43
N GLY A 26 7.68 -11.11 -2.66
CA GLY A 26 7.49 -12.52 -2.96
C GLY A 26 6.03 -12.98 -3.02
N SER A 27 5.08 -12.14 -2.64
CA SER A 27 3.65 -12.48 -2.73
C SER A 27 3.12 -12.41 -4.16
N ARG A 28 2.14 -13.27 -4.47
CA ARG A 28 1.27 -13.18 -5.66
C ARG A 28 -0.10 -12.56 -5.34
N ASP A 29 -0.43 -12.48 -4.07
CA ASP A 29 -1.70 -11.98 -3.59
C ASP A 29 -1.61 -10.47 -3.54
N LYS A 30 -2.33 -9.81 -4.44
CA LYS A 30 -2.41 -8.36 -4.50
C LYS A 30 -3.51 -7.90 -3.55
N TYR A 31 -3.10 -7.55 -2.34
CA TYR A 31 -3.93 -6.81 -1.40
C TYR A 31 -3.94 -5.32 -1.76
N GLU A 32 -5.02 -4.64 -1.41
CA GLU A 32 -5.15 -3.19 -1.45
C GLU A 32 -5.84 -2.70 -0.19
N TYR A 33 -5.46 -1.53 0.29
CA TYR A 33 -6.15 -0.83 1.36
C TYR A 33 -7.36 -0.07 0.81
N LYS A 34 -8.56 -0.50 1.18
CA LYS A 34 -9.80 0.20 0.83
C LYS A 34 -10.08 1.28 1.88
N HIS A 35 -9.83 2.55 1.52
CA HIS A 35 -10.00 3.70 2.41
C HIS A 35 -11.39 3.81 3.04
N GLU A 36 -12.45 3.46 2.30
CA GLU A 36 -13.83 3.51 2.79
C GLU A 36 -14.10 2.53 3.93
N TRP A 37 -13.42 1.38 3.92
CA TRP A 37 -13.64 0.29 4.87
C TRP A 37 -12.55 0.24 5.95
N GLU A 38 -11.53 1.08 5.82
CA GLU A 38 -10.32 1.06 6.62
C GLU A 38 -9.66 -0.33 6.71
N ALA A 39 -9.75 -1.13 5.64
CA ALA A 39 -9.35 -2.53 5.65
C ALA A 39 -8.51 -2.92 4.42
N PHE A 40 -7.59 -3.88 4.62
CA PHE A 40 -6.89 -4.54 3.53
C PHE A 40 -7.79 -5.62 2.93
N VAL A 41 -7.94 -5.60 1.62
CA VAL A 41 -8.80 -6.51 0.87
C VAL A 41 -7.96 -7.18 -0.19
N LEU A 42 -8.12 -8.49 -0.36
CA LEU A 42 -7.55 -9.19 -1.51
C LEU A 42 -8.28 -8.71 -2.77
N ASP A 43 -7.64 -7.85 -3.55
CA ASP A 43 -8.16 -7.37 -4.82
C ASP A 43 -8.13 -8.51 -5.85
N ARG A 44 -6.97 -9.19 -5.97
CA ARG A 44 -6.81 -10.36 -6.84
C ARG A 44 -5.57 -11.16 -6.52
N ILE A 45 -5.54 -12.40 -7.00
CA ILE A 45 -4.30 -13.18 -7.13
C ILE A 45 -3.73 -12.91 -8.52
N ILE A 46 -2.43 -12.59 -8.64
CA ILE A 46 -1.79 -12.39 -9.94
C ILE A 46 -1.86 -13.68 -10.76
N PRO A 47 -2.53 -13.71 -11.93
CA PRO A 47 -2.73 -14.94 -12.69
C PRO A 47 -1.43 -15.52 -13.25
N SER A 48 -0.54 -14.63 -13.72
CA SER A 48 0.79 -15.00 -14.22
C SER A 48 1.68 -15.54 -13.10
N SER A 49 2.67 -16.37 -13.44
CA SER A 49 3.67 -16.88 -12.50
C SER A 49 4.73 -15.82 -12.13
N VAL A 50 4.26 -14.64 -11.72
CA VAL A 50 5.09 -13.53 -11.26
C VAL A 50 4.68 -13.15 -9.84
N ILE A 51 5.63 -12.56 -9.10
CA ILE A 51 5.49 -12.11 -7.72
C ILE A 51 5.82 -10.63 -7.65
N PHE A 52 5.36 -9.93 -6.61
CA PHE A 52 5.90 -8.61 -6.29
C PHE A 52 7.37 -8.75 -5.87
N PRO A 53 8.32 -8.08 -6.55
CA PRO A 53 9.74 -8.23 -6.22
C PRO A 53 10.17 -7.41 -4.99
N VAL A 54 9.31 -6.51 -4.52
CA VAL A 54 9.56 -5.55 -3.43
C VAL A 54 8.34 -5.47 -2.53
N GLU A 55 8.52 -4.90 -1.34
CA GLU A 55 7.41 -4.42 -0.51
C GLU A 55 6.65 -3.34 -1.30
N TYR A 56 5.35 -3.55 -1.51
CA TYR A 56 4.50 -2.67 -2.30
C TYR A 56 3.38 -2.10 -1.41
N GLY A 57 3.04 -0.84 -1.63
CA GLY A 57 2.01 -0.15 -0.88
C GLY A 57 1.93 1.32 -1.24
N PHE A 58 1.50 2.15 -0.28
CA PHE A 58 1.23 3.58 -0.52
C PHE A 58 1.88 4.47 0.54
N ILE A 59 2.01 5.77 0.18
CA ILE A 59 2.43 6.83 1.11
C ILE A 59 1.16 7.42 1.75
N PRO A 60 1.03 7.43 3.09
CA PRO A 60 -0.11 8.05 3.78
C PRO A 60 -0.33 9.51 3.39
N GLN A 61 -1.58 9.97 3.46
CA GLN A 61 -2.00 11.34 3.16
C GLN A 61 -1.62 11.85 1.76
N THR A 62 -1.38 10.95 0.79
CA THR A 62 -1.22 11.29 -0.63
C THR A 62 -2.41 10.80 -1.45
N TRP A 63 -2.66 11.45 -2.59
CA TRP A 63 -3.68 11.05 -3.55
C TRP A 63 -3.14 11.26 -4.97
N SER A 64 -3.51 10.39 -5.90
CA SER A 64 -3.17 10.48 -7.32
C SER A 64 -4.43 10.22 -8.13
N ASP A 65 -4.50 10.79 -9.35
CA ASP A 65 -5.65 10.64 -10.26
C ASP A 65 -5.64 9.29 -11.01
N ASP A 66 -5.04 8.26 -10.43
CA ASP A 66 -4.82 6.94 -11.07
C ASP A 66 -6.10 6.28 -11.61
#